data_AF-A0A0C5J7H3-F1
#
_entry.id   AF-A0A0C5J7H3-F1
#
_cell.length_a   1.000
_cell.length_b   1.000
_cell.length_c   1.000
_cell.angle_alpha   90.00
_cell.angle_beta   90.00
_cell.angle_gamma   90.00
#
_symmetry.space_group_name_H-M   'P 1'
#
loop_
_entity.id
_entity.type
_entity.pdbx_description
1 polymer ?
#
loop_
_entity_poly.entity_id
_entity_poly.type
_entity_poly.pdbx_seq_one_letter_code
_entity_poly.pdbx_strand_id
1 'polypeptide(L)'
;MSAHPAAATFIARWSAASGSECANYQLFTTELCRTLDVEPPQPAVDEVGENAWCFERRIMFHHGDACPSAGCIDCYRRNVFLLEAKKLKTGGARTFDDALLCARAQAENYARALPADGERPPYRHRRLFARRHSRTLAAVVH
;
A
#
# COMPACT_ATOMS: atom_id res chain seq x y z
N MET A 1 -4.63 -17.95 22.72
CA MET A 1 -3.53 -17.32 21.96
C MET A 1 -3.25 -15.96 22.59
N SER A 2 -2.18 -15.82 23.37
CA SER A 2 -1.79 -14.53 23.93
C SER A 2 -1.30 -13.63 22.80
N ALA A 3 -1.72 -12.36 22.79
CA ALA A 3 -1.21 -11.38 21.81
C ALA A 3 0.31 -11.22 22.01
N HIS A 4 1.08 -11.28 20.92
CA HIS A 4 2.53 -11.08 20.96
C HIS A 4 2.83 -9.66 21.47
N PRO A 5 3.71 -9.46 22.47
CA PRO A 5 3.95 -8.16 23.08
C PRO A 5 4.39 -7.10 22.05
N ALA A 6 5.19 -7.49 21.06
CA ALA A 6 5.56 -6.61 19.94
C ALA A 6 4.33 -6.14 19.12
N ALA A 7 3.36 -7.03 18.86
CA ALA A 7 2.14 -6.68 18.14
C ALA A 7 1.26 -5.73 18.95
N ALA A 8 1.17 -5.94 20.27
CA ALA A 8 0.43 -5.04 21.15
C ALA A 8 1.05 -3.62 21.18
N THR A 9 2.38 -3.52 21.30
CA THR A 9 3.11 -2.24 21.24
C THR A 9 2.92 -1.54 19.90
N PHE A 10 3.06 -2.27 18.78
CA PHE A 10 2.81 -1.76 17.44
C PHE A 10 1.40 -1.18 17.31
N ILE A 11 0.39 -1.96 17.73
CA ILE A 11 -1.01 -1.54 17.68
C ILE A 11 -1.24 -0.29 18.53
N ALA A 12 -0.70 -0.23 19.74
CA ALA A 12 -0.89 0.90 20.65
C ALA A 12 -0.31 2.19 20.04
N ARG A 13 0.93 2.15 19.54
CA ARG A 13 1.60 3.28 18.89
C ARG A 13 0.81 3.81 17.70
N TRP A 14 0.45 2.93 16.77
CA TRP A 14 -0.18 3.34 15.52
C TRP A 14 -1.66 3.69 15.66
N SER A 15 -2.33 3.22 16.73
CA SER A 15 -3.68 3.68 17.09
C SER A 15 -3.69 5.11 17.63
N ALA A 16 -2.57 5.60 18.15
CA ALA A 16 -2.44 6.99 18.63
C ALA A 16 -1.96 7.98 17.55
N ALA A 17 -1.51 7.48 16.39
CA ALA A 17 -0.99 8.32 15.31
C ALA A 17 -2.11 9.13 14.61
N SER A 18 -1.89 10.44 14.44
CA SER A 18 -2.87 11.38 13.87
C SER A 18 -2.39 12.13 12.63
N GLY A 19 -1.14 11.90 12.19
CA GLY A 19 -0.53 12.52 11.01
C GLY A 19 -1.24 12.14 9.70
N SER A 20 -0.89 12.85 8.61
CA SER A 20 -1.44 12.57 7.27
C SER A 20 -0.99 11.20 6.74
N GLU A 21 -1.69 10.71 5.71
CA GLU A 21 -1.36 9.47 4.98
C GLU A 21 0.12 9.44 4.56
N CYS A 22 0.58 10.51 3.90
CA CYS A 22 1.94 10.63 3.36
C CYS A 22 3.00 10.71 4.47
N ALA A 23 2.67 11.28 5.64
CA ALA A 23 3.64 11.43 6.72
C ALA A 23 4.03 10.09 7.36
N ASN A 24 3.13 9.10 7.31
CA ASN A 24 3.21 7.94 8.19
C ASN A 24 3.32 6.60 7.46
N TYR A 25 2.89 6.47 6.20
CA TYR A 25 2.79 5.14 5.58
C TYR A 25 4.13 4.41 5.46
N GLN A 26 5.24 5.10 5.14
CA GLN A 26 6.56 4.49 5.05
C GLN A 26 7.07 4.03 6.42
N LEU A 27 6.90 4.87 7.45
CA LEU A 27 7.25 4.55 8.83
C LEU A 27 6.42 3.37 9.35
N PHE A 28 5.11 3.39 9.13
CA PHE A 28 4.18 2.31 9.49
C PHE A 28 4.61 0.99 8.85
N THR A 29 4.86 1.00 7.54
CA THR A 29 5.22 -0.20 6.79
C THR A 29 6.56 -0.77 7.26
N THR A 30 7.56 0.10 7.46
CA THR A 30 8.89 -0.32 7.95
C THR A 30 8.81 -0.92 9.36
N GLU A 31 8.04 -0.31 10.26
CA GLU A 31 7.86 -0.83 11.62
C GLU A 31 7.02 -2.12 11.64
N LEU A 32 6.05 -2.25 10.74
CA LEU A 32 5.28 -3.47 10.55
C LEU A 32 6.20 -4.61 10.10
N CYS A 33 7.08 -4.38 9.12
CA CYS A 33 8.07 -5.36 8.68
C CYS A 33 8.93 -5.85 9.86
N ARG A 34 9.45 -4.93 10.67
CA ARG A 34 10.21 -5.26 11.89
C ARG A 34 9.39 -6.06 12.91
N THR A 35 8.13 -5.69 13.09
CA THR A 35 7.22 -6.38 14.03
C THR A 35 6.92 -7.81 13.58
N LEU A 36 6.87 -8.04 12.27
CA LEU A 36 6.63 -9.35 11.65
C LEU A 36 7.91 -10.14 11.39
N ASP A 37 9.08 -9.59 11.70
CA ASP A 37 10.39 -10.16 11.39
C ASP A 37 10.58 -10.50 9.91
N VAL A 38 10.22 -9.56 9.03
CA VAL A 38 10.41 -9.66 7.58
C VAL A 38 11.23 -8.49 7.04
N GLU A 39 11.93 -8.73 5.93
CA GLU A 39 12.74 -7.71 5.26
C GLU A 39 11.92 -6.47 4.88
N PRO A 40 12.40 -5.25 5.20
CA PRO A 40 11.75 -4.00 4.82
C PRO A 40 11.96 -3.67 3.33
N PRO A 41 11.17 -2.76 2.74
CA PRO A 41 11.40 -2.27 1.38
C PRO A 41 12.82 -1.73 1.19
N GLN A 42 13.40 -1.99 0.02
CA GLN A 42 14.71 -1.52 -0.39
C GLN A 42 14.63 -0.08 -0.92
N PRO A 43 15.74 0.68 -0.91
CA PRO A 43 15.82 1.97 -1.58
C PRO A 43 15.47 1.85 -3.06
N ALA A 44 14.67 2.78 -3.58
CA ALA A 44 14.37 2.84 -5.00
C ALA A 44 15.60 3.29 -5.80
N VAL A 45 15.81 2.68 -6.97
CA VAL A 45 16.82 3.07 -7.97
C VAL A 45 16.14 3.64 -9.21
N ASP A 46 16.94 4.27 -10.08
CA ASP A 46 16.43 4.87 -11.32
C ASP A 46 15.88 3.82 -12.30
N GLU A 47 16.50 2.64 -12.36
CA GLU A 47 16.02 1.53 -13.17
C GLU A 47 14.75 0.93 -12.55
N VAL A 48 13.61 1.34 -13.10
CA VAL A 48 12.29 1.02 -12.58
C VAL A 48 12.07 -0.50 -12.52
N GLY A 49 12.64 -1.28 -13.45
CA GLY A 49 12.58 -2.74 -13.47
C GLY A 49 13.32 -3.43 -12.31
N GLU A 50 14.24 -2.76 -11.63
CA GLU A 50 14.98 -3.33 -10.48
C GLU A 50 14.26 -3.13 -9.14
N ASN A 51 13.29 -2.22 -9.11
CA ASN A 51 12.51 -1.87 -7.93
C ASN A 51 11.44 -2.94 -7.61
N ALA A 52 11.88 -4.12 -7.19
CA ALA A 52 11.02 -5.28 -6.91
C ALA A 52 10.39 -5.28 -5.50
N TRP A 53 10.95 -4.53 -4.56
CA TRP A 53 10.42 -4.34 -3.20
C TRP A 53 10.80 -2.96 -2.71
N CYS A 54 9.96 -1.95 -2.97
CA CYS A 54 10.31 -0.55 -2.70
C CYS A 54 9.08 0.29 -2.34
N PHE A 55 9.34 1.47 -1.78
CA PHE A 55 8.37 2.55 -1.72
C PHE A 55 8.34 3.32 -3.04
N GLU A 56 7.23 4.01 -3.30
CA GLU A 56 7.09 4.98 -4.40
C GLU A 56 7.49 4.42 -5.78
N ARG A 57 6.98 3.23 -6.09
CA ARG A 57 7.24 2.57 -7.39
C ARG A 57 6.54 3.34 -8.50
N ARG A 58 7.33 4.00 -9.35
CA ARG A 58 6.85 4.70 -10.55
C ARG A 58 6.15 3.72 -11.50
N ILE A 59 5.09 4.18 -12.14
CA ILE A 59 4.35 3.43 -13.16
C ILE A 59 3.94 4.35 -14.31
N MET A 60 3.96 3.82 -15.53
CA MET A 60 3.54 4.54 -16.73
C MET A 60 2.26 3.93 -17.26
N PHE A 61 1.26 4.77 -17.48
CA PHE A 61 0.01 4.37 -18.10
C PHE A 61 0.06 4.68 -19.59
N HIS A 62 -0.05 3.64 -20.40
CA HIS A 62 -0.16 3.76 -21.85
C HIS A 62 -1.65 3.68 -22.24
N HIS A 63 -2.19 4.79 -22.73
CA HIS A 63 -3.54 4.87 -23.26
C HIS A 63 -3.45 4.94 -24.79
N GLY A 64 -4.26 4.17 -25.50
CA GLY A 64 -4.08 3.83 -26.94
C GLY A 64 -3.70 4.98 -27.87
N ASP A 65 -4.23 6.18 -27.65
CA ASP A 65 -3.98 7.36 -28.49
C ASP A 65 -3.58 8.62 -27.70
N ALA A 66 -3.32 8.50 -26.39
CA ALA A 66 -3.04 9.65 -25.53
C ALA A 66 -1.61 9.63 -24.99
N CYS A 67 -1.10 10.82 -24.65
CA CYS A 67 0.18 10.98 -23.98
C CYS A 67 0.22 10.09 -22.73
N PRO A 68 1.29 9.31 -22.52
CA PRO A 68 1.38 8.45 -21.35
C PRO A 68 1.34 9.31 -20.08
N SER A 69 0.58 8.84 -19.09
CA SER A 69 0.51 9.51 -17.78
C SER A 69 1.34 8.74 -16.76
N ALA A 70 1.92 9.47 -15.81
CA ALA A 70 2.69 8.87 -14.73
C ALA A 70 1.79 8.60 -13.51
N GLY A 71 2.07 7.49 -12.84
CA GLY A 71 1.56 7.18 -11.51
C GLY A 71 2.69 6.78 -10.57
N CYS A 72 2.38 6.66 -9.29
CA CYS A 72 3.28 6.18 -8.27
C CYS A 72 2.51 5.26 -7.33
N ILE A 73 3.02 4.06 -7.09
CA ILE A 73 2.48 3.11 -6.11
C ILE A 73 3.20 3.37 -4.79
N ASP A 74 2.46 3.62 -3.70
CA ASP A 74 3.07 3.98 -2.41
C ASP A 74 4.04 2.91 -1.90
N CYS A 75 3.68 1.62 -1.98
CA CYS A 75 4.59 0.52 -1.69
C CYS A 75 4.28 -0.70 -2.57
N TYR A 76 5.32 -1.31 -3.13
CA TYR A 76 5.20 -2.38 -4.10
C TYR A 76 6.16 -3.52 -3.79
N ARG A 77 5.63 -4.75 -3.77
CA ARG A 77 6.40 -5.99 -3.74
C ARG A 77 6.00 -6.86 -4.92
N ARG A 78 6.89 -7.00 -5.89
CA ARG A 78 6.72 -7.84 -7.09
C ARG A 78 6.17 -9.22 -6.72
N ASN A 79 5.14 -9.66 -7.43
CA ASN A 79 4.45 -10.95 -7.23
C ASN A 79 3.87 -11.19 -5.83
N VAL A 80 3.85 -10.21 -4.93
CA VAL A 80 3.31 -10.38 -3.59
C VAL A 80 2.17 -9.40 -3.33
N PHE A 81 2.41 -8.10 -3.47
CA PHE A 81 1.37 -7.10 -3.30
C PHE A 81 1.73 -5.72 -3.86
N LEU A 82 0.71 -4.88 -3.97
CA LEU A 82 0.88 -3.42 -3.97
C LEU A 82 -0.02 -2.78 -2.92
N LEU A 83 0.42 -1.64 -2.39
CA LEU A 83 -0.22 -0.89 -1.32
C LEU A 83 -0.46 0.53 -1.80
N GLU A 84 -1.70 0.99 -1.63
CA GLU A 84 -2.13 2.38 -1.81
C GLU A 84 -2.62 2.92 -0.46
N ALA A 85 -1.94 3.93 0.06
CA ALA A 85 -2.32 4.63 1.27
C ALA A 85 -3.39 5.69 0.97
N LYS A 86 -4.40 5.80 1.85
CA LYS A 86 -5.40 6.88 1.78
C LYS A 86 -5.65 7.53 3.14
N LYS A 87 -5.78 8.85 3.12
CA LYS A 87 -6.19 9.68 4.25
C LYS A 87 -7.67 9.52 4.42
N LEU A 88 -8.04 9.08 5.61
CA LEU A 88 -9.42 9.06 6.00
C LEU A 88 -9.92 10.49 6.24
N LYS A 89 -11.01 10.84 5.56
CA LYS A 89 -11.81 12.01 5.93
C LYS A 89 -12.53 11.73 7.23
N THR A 90 -12.67 12.74 8.08
CA THR A 90 -13.51 12.64 9.28
C THR A 90 -14.93 12.30 8.86
N GLY A 91 -15.48 11.19 9.36
CA GLY A 91 -16.78 10.69 8.94
C GLY A 91 -17.17 9.36 9.59
N GLY A 92 -18.38 8.89 9.30
CA GLY A 92 -18.88 7.59 9.76
C GLY A 92 -18.34 6.40 8.96
N ALA A 93 -18.85 5.19 9.25
CA ALA A 93 -18.43 3.95 8.59
C ALA A 93 -18.49 4.03 7.04
N ARG A 94 -19.52 4.69 6.49
CA ARG A 94 -19.66 4.87 5.05
C ARG A 94 -18.50 5.62 4.41
N THR A 95 -18.02 6.71 5.04
CA THR A 95 -16.87 7.48 4.53
C THR A 95 -15.59 6.65 4.52
N PHE A 96 -15.46 5.74 5.48
CA PHE A 96 -14.35 4.79 5.56
C PHE A 96 -14.43 3.73 4.45
N ASP A 97 -15.62 3.16 4.22
CA ASP A 97 -15.85 2.17 3.16
C ASP A 97 -15.63 2.78 1.76
N ASP A 98 -16.10 4.01 1.53
CA ASP A 98 -15.89 4.73 0.27
C ASP A 98 -14.39 4.98 0.02
N ALA A 99 -13.65 5.39 1.05
CA ALA A 99 -12.20 5.58 0.93
C ALA A 99 -11.46 4.28 0.61
N LEU A 100 -11.90 3.16 1.18
CA LEU A 100 -11.37 1.82 0.88
C LEU A 100 -11.64 1.40 -0.56
N LEU A 101 -12.85 1.63 -1.05
CA LEU A 101 -13.23 1.32 -2.43
C LEU A 101 -12.41 2.16 -3.43
N CYS A 102 -12.22 3.45 -3.14
CA CYS A 102 -11.37 4.32 -3.96
C CYS A 102 -9.90 3.87 -3.98
N ALA A 103 -9.32 3.60 -2.80
CA ALA A 103 -7.95 3.10 -2.68
C ALA A 103 -7.76 1.81 -3.48
N ARG A 104 -8.74 0.90 -3.38
CA ARG A 104 -8.73 -0.36 -4.13
C ARG A 104 -8.83 -0.13 -5.63
N ALA A 105 -9.74 0.71 -6.11
CA ALA A 105 -9.89 0.98 -7.54
C ALA A 105 -8.58 1.52 -8.15
N GLN A 106 -7.89 2.40 -7.41
CA GLN A 106 -6.60 2.95 -7.82
C GLN A 106 -5.49 1.88 -7.82
N ALA A 107 -5.41 1.07 -6.76
CA ALA A 107 -4.51 -0.08 -6.67
C ALA A 107 -4.71 -1.08 -7.83
N GLU A 108 -5.97 -1.38 -8.18
CA GLU A 108 -6.31 -2.23 -9.32
C GLU A 108 -5.92 -1.59 -10.67
N ASN A 109 -6.03 -0.27 -10.82
CA ASN A 109 -5.54 0.46 -11.99
C ASN A 109 -4.02 0.33 -12.14
N TYR A 110 -3.27 0.49 -11.03
CA TYR A 110 -1.82 0.29 -11.04
C TYR A 110 -1.43 -1.14 -11.41
N ALA A 111 -2.08 -2.14 -10.82
CA ALA A 111 -1.81 -3.54 -11.14
C ALA A 111 -1.98 -3.83 -12.64
N ARG A 112 -3.00 -3.25 -13.29
CA ARG A 112 -3.23 -3.41 -14.74
C ARG A 112 -2.15 -2.75 -15.60
N ALA A 113 -1.53 -1.68 -15.12
CA ALA A 113 -0.49 -0.96 -15.83
C ALA A 113 0.91 -1.58 -15.64
N LEU A 114 1.10 -2.48 -14.67
CA LEU A 114 2.35 -3.23 -14.53
C LEU A 114 2.53 -4.24 -15.68
N PRO A 115 3.78 -4.54 -16.08
CA PRO A 115 4.08 -5.59 -17.03
C PRO A 115 3.47 -6.95 -16.66
N ALA A 116 3.00 -7.71 -17.64
CA ALA A 116 2.29 -8.97 -17.41
C ALA A 116 3.22 -10.16 -17.09
N ASP A 117 4.53 -10.01 -17.29
CA ASP A 117 5.61 -11.00 -17.20
C ASP A 117 6.08 -11.28 -15.75
N GLY A 118 5.16 -11.20 -14.78
CA GLY A 118 5.46 -11.47 -13.37
C GLY A 118 5.85 -10.22 -12.57
N GLU A 119 5.43 -9.05 -13.01
CA GLU A 119 5.41 -7.85 -12.15
C GLU A 119 4.08 -7.71 -11.39
N ARG A 120 2.99 -8.27 -11.93
CA ARG A 120 1.67 -8.18 -11.31
C ARG A 120 1.55 -9.11 -10.09
N PRO A 121 0.96 -8.62 -8.97
CA PRO A 121 0.54 -9.51 -7.90
C PRO A 121 -0.44 -10.59 -8.41
N PRO A 122 -0.36 -11.83 -7.89
CA PRO A 122 -1.25 -12.92 -8.31
C PRO A 122 -2.70 -12.66 -7.86
N TYR A 123 -3.56 -12.27 -8.80
CA TYR A 123 -5.01 -12.00 -8.64
C TYR A 123 -5.90 -13.14 -8.09
N ARG A 124 -5.37 -14.13 -7.37
CA ARG A 124 -6.12 -15.31 -6.93
C ARG A 124 -7.13 -14.95 -5.83
N HIS A 125 -6.88 -13.97 -4.96
CA HIS A 125 -7.78 -13.66 -3.83
C HIS A 125 -7.78 -12.16 -3.44
N ARG A 126 -8.92 -11.47 -3.57
CA ARG A 126 -9.09 -10.06 -3.19
C ARG A 126 -9.25 -9.91 -1.67
N ARG A 127 -8.25 -9.41 -0.95
CA ARG A 127 -8.37 -9.09 0.49
C ARG A 127 -8.02 -7.63 0.76
N LEU A 128 -8.97 -6.87 1.30
CA LEU A 128 -8.76 -5.52 1.80
C LEU A 128 -8.30 -5.60 3.26
N PHE A 129 -7.21 -4.92 3.60
CA PHE A 129 -6.79 -4.72 5.00
C PHE A 129 -7.01 -3.26 5.38
N ALA A 130 -7.73 -3.00 6.46
CA ALA A 130 -7.99 -1.65 6.93
C ALA A 130 -8.27 -1.64 8.43
N ARG A 131 -7.68 -0.69 9.16
CA ARG A 131 -7.94 -0.50 10.61
C ARG A 131 -8.58 0.87 10.82
N ARG A 132 -9.78 0.87 11.42
CA ARG A 132 -10.63 2.05 11.66
C ARG A 132 -10.07 3.09 12.64
N HIS A 133 -9.03 2.74 13.41
CA HIS A 133 -8.55 3.55 14.54
C HIS A 133 -7.28 4.35 14.28
N SER A 134 -6.57 4.14 13.16
CA SER A 134 -5.55 5.09 12.68
C SER A 134 -6.10 5.77 11.43
N ARG A 135 -5.81 7.06 11.23
CA ARG A 135 -6.35 7.84 10.10
C ARG A 135 -5.73 7.47 8.73
N THR A 136 -5.10 6.31 8.65
CA THR A 136 -4.35 5.80 7.49
C THR A 136 -4.94 4.46 7.08
N LEU A 137 -5.55 4.42 5.90
CA LEU A 137 -5.94 3.20 5.21
C LEU A 137 -4.81 2.75 4.29
N ALA A 138 -4.65 1.45 4.10
CA ALA A 138 -3.75 0.86 3.11
C ALA A 138 -4.53 -0.22 2.33
N ALA A 139 -4.91 0.04 1.08
CA ALA A 139 -5.49 -1.01 0.25
C ALA A 139 -4.36 -1.90 -0.27
N VAL A 140 -4.37 -3.17 0.14
CA VAL A 140 -3.41 -4.18 -0.32
C VAL A 140 -4.10 -5.01 -1.42
N VAL A 141 -3.50 -5.06 -2.61
CA VAL A 141 -3.91 -6.00 -3.66
C VAL A 141 -2.85 -7.10 -3.71
N HIS A 142 -3.24 -8.32 -3.40
CA HIS A 142 -2.44 -9.55 -3.54
C HIS A 142 -2.79 -10.26 -4.84
#